data_AF-A0A958SQD9-F1
#
_entry.id   AF-A0A958SQD9-F1
#
_cell.length_a   1.000
_cell.length_b   1.000
_cell.length_c   1.000
_cell.angle_alpha   90.00
_cell.angle_beta   90.00
_cell.angle_gamma   90.00
#
_symmetry.space_group_name_H-M   'P 1'
#
loop_
_entity.id
_entity.type
_entity.pdbx_description
1 polymer ?
#
loop_
_entity_poly.entity_id
_entity_poly.type
_entity_poly.pdbx_seq_one_letter_code
_entity_poly.pdbx_strand_id
1 'polypeptide(L)'
;MTKRRKKLLISSGVLVLLLISGYFIAQRIIVSKIEGFLKTSLPSAVSVEYKDLDVNLLIGSLKVDLASITYTGETTGKLNALVELEKMEVNGVKYLDYLFSGNVHIGEILLKQPQITYNHDKNIPSEEYRSSKVLQLNNSIRVENILVKEGKLKIIDRATDSLIMKTDDFNFDINDIQLNNETIKTKIPVLFGNYQLSFGNLFFKVGDYENIEISQVEINTGKSILRDLKLYTKYNKQELSRIIPVERDHFNLNCPLIELNSLDLGFVQDSMFYFKCPKITFNEPDLKVFRDKLVHDDLKTKKLYGTLLRNLPFHLNVDSLQINKGSIRYTEKVKAENNGGTVRFSNFNLSVQNLSNTYVSPVKTTIQVTSEFMGTAPLQANWNFDVNDRSDAFMFHANIGKLPANNMNQFIEPNLGKRVEGDLLNTVFTIHGNPYTSSVNMRIKYRNFDVIALRKDGKRKNKVLSNAINVFVDSDSGSNSNSLREVQVKEVERDQTKSVFNFIWKNVKAGLLKAMVKE
;
A
#
# COMPACT_ATOMS: atom_id res chain seq x y z
N MET A 1 -16.63 -75.94 24.49
CA MET A 1 -15.61 -74.92 24.88
C MET A 1 -14.86 -75.40 26.12
N THR A 2 -13.54 -75.39 26.12
CA THR A 2 -12.74 -75.68 27.32
C THR A 2 -13.01 -74.61 28.41
N LYS A 3 -12.99 -75.00 29.71
CA LYS A 3 -13.20 -74.06 30.84
C LYS A 3 -12.30 -72.80 30.73
N ARG A 4 -11.08 -72.95 30.20
CA ARG A 4 -10.15 -71.85 29.88
C ARG A 4 -10.71 -70.90 28.82
N ARG A 5 -11.20 -71.39 27.67
CA ARG A 5 -11.81 -70.55 26.63
C ARG A 5 -13.03 -69.79 27.14
N LYS A 6 -13.86 -70.41 28.00
CA LYS A 6 -15.06 -69.74 28.58
C LYS A 6 -14.67 -68.60 29.52
N LYS A 7 -13.67 -68.81 30.40
CA LYS A 7 -13.13 -67.74 31.25
C LYS A 7 -12.49 -66.61 30.42
N LEU A 8 -11.76 -66.94 29.36
CA LEU A 8 -11.14 -65.97 28.45
C LEU A 8 -12.17 -65.11 27.70
N LEU A 9 -13.27 -65.72 27.20
CA LEU A 9 -14.35 -64.96 26.57
C LEU A 9 -15.10 -64.06 27.57
N ILE A 10 -15.35 -64.54 28.79
CA ILE A 10 -16.00 -63.74 29.84
C ILE A 10 -15.09 -62.59 30.26
N SER A 11 -13.79 -62.83 30.50
CA SER A 11 -12.84 -61.78 30.87
C SER A 11 -12.66 -60.75 29.74
N SER A 12 -12.64 -61.21 28.48
CA SER A 12 -12.59 -60.32 27.32
C SER A 12 -13.87 -59.50 27.19
N GLY A 13 -15.05 -60.10 27.39
CA GLY A 13 -16.33 -59.39 27.36
C GLY A 13 -16.45 -58.34 28.47
N VAL A 14 -16.00 -58.67 29.70
CA VAL A 14 -15.95 -57.71 30.82
C VAL A 14 -14.98 -56.58 30.52
N LEU A 15 -13.80 -56.88 29.95
CA LEU A 15 -12.83 -55.86 29.54
C LEU A 15 -13.42 -54.92 28.49
N VAL A 16 -14.13 -55.45 27.48
CA VAL A 16 -14.79 -54.65 26.45
C VAL A 16 -15.87 -53.75 27.06
N LEU A 17 -16.72 -54.27 27.95
CA LEU A 17 -17.72 -53.48 28.67
C LEU A 17 -17.08 -52.37 29.52
N LEU A 18 -15.99 -52.66 30.21
CA LEU A 18 -15.24 -51.67 30.98
C LEU A 18 -14.65 -50.59 30.07
N LEU A 19 -14.11 -50.95 28.90
CA LEU A 19 -13.59 -49.99 27.93
C LEU A 19 -14.70 -49.09 27.36
N ILE A 20 -15.86 -49.65 27.03
CA ILE A 20 -17.02 -48.88 26.54
C ILE A 20 -17.54 -47.94 27.63
N SER A 21 -17.74 -48.44 28.85
CA SER A 21 -18.21 -47.61 29.97
C SER A 21 -17.19 -46.51 30.32
N GLY A 22 -15.90 -46.85 30.35
CA GLY A 22 -14.80 -45.91 30.56
C GLY A 22 -14.74 -44.83 29.48
N TYR A 23 -14.99 -45.18 28.21
CA TYR A 23 -15.10 -44.23 27.11
C TYR A 23 -16.21 -43.19 27.36
N PHE A 24 -17.43 -43.62 27.68
CA PHE A 24 -18.55 -42.69 27.93
C PHE A 24 -18.31 -41.82 29.18
N ILE A 25 -17.68 -42.36 30.22
CA ILE A 25 -17.30 -41.59 31.41
C ILE A 25 -16.24 -40.54 31.04
N ALA A 26 -15.18 -40.92 30.33
CA ALA A 26 -14.13 -40.01 29.89
C ALA A 26 -14.68 -38.90 28.99
N GLN A 27 -15.55 -39.26 28.04
CA GLN A 27 -16.27 -38.36 27.15
C GLN A 27 -17.02 -37.28 27.95
N ARG A 28 -17.82 -37.69 28.94
CA ARG A 28 -18.58 -36.76 29.79
C ARG A 28 -17.67 -35.85 30.62
N ILE A 29 -16.57 -36.39 31.17
CA ILE A 29 -15.60 -35.61 31.95
C ILE A 29 -14.92 -34.56 31.05
N ILE A 30 -14.52 -34.92 29.84
CA ILE A 30 -13.81 -34.01 28.93
C ILE A 30 -14.75 -32.89 28.45
N VAL A 31 -15.97 -33.22 28.05
CA VAL A 31 -16.99 -32.21 27.71
C VAL A 31 -17.18 -31.24 28.87
N SER A 32 -17.41 -31.75 30.09
CA SER A 32 -17.59 -30.90 31.28
C SER A 32 -16.36 -30.03 31.60
N LYS A 33 -15.15 -30.54 31.38
CA LYS A 33 -13.91 -29.75 31.55
C LYS A 33 -13.79 -28.63 30.50
N ILE A 34 -14.15 -28.90 29.24
CA ILE A 34 -14.13 -27.89 28.18
C ILE A 34 -15.18 -26.81 28.47
N GLU A 35 -16.40 -27.20 28.81
CA GLU A 35 -17.47 -26.26 29.20
C GLU A 35 -17.06 -25.42 30.42
N GLY A 36 -16.44 -26.05 31.42
CA GLY A 36 -15.91 -25.36 32.60
C GLY A 36 -14.81 -24.36 32.23
N PHE A 37 -13.85 -24.76 31.40
CA PHE A 37 -12.79 -23.88 30.92
C PHE A 37 -13.34 -22.64 30.20
N LEU A 38 -14.30 -22.83 29.29
CA LEU A 38 -14.95 -21.74 28.55
C LEU A 38 -15.72 -20.77 29.47
N LYS A 39 -16.20 -21.23 30.63
CA LYS A 39 -16.95 -20.40 31.59
C LYS A 39 -16.06 -19.71 32.63
N THR A 40 -15.02 -20.39 33.13
CA THR A 40 -14.29 -19.93 34.34
C THR A 40 -12.82 -19.62 34.13
N SER A 41 -12.22 -20.06 33.02
CA SER A 41 -10.76 -19.99 32.83
C SER A 41 -10.32 -18.99 31.76
N LEU A 42 -11.26 -18.38 31.05
CA LEU A 42 -10.97 -17.27 30.15
C LEU A 42 -10.71 -15.99 30.95
N PRO A 43 -9.90 -15.05 30.44
CA PRO A 43 -9.76 -13.71 31.03
C PRO A 43 -11.13 -13.08 31.23
N SER A 44 -11.35 -12.32 32.31
CA SER A 44 -12.64 -11.67 32.61
C SER A 44 -13.14 -10.73 31.51
N ALA A 45 -12.23 -10.26 30.67
CA ALA A 45 -12.51 -9.45 29.49
C ALA A 45 -13.11 -10.25 28.31
N VAL A 46 -13.02 -11.57 28.32
CA VAL A 46 -13.45 -12.46 27.23
C VAL A 46 -14.63 -13.31 27.70
N SER A 47 -15.71 -13.28 26.94
CA SER A 47 -16.83 -14.22 27.11
C SER A 47 -17.12 -14.96 25.82
N VAL A 48 -17.52 -16.22 25.96
CA VAL A 48 -17.81 -17.13 24.86
C VAL A 48 -19.18 -17.76 25.08
N GLU A 49 -20.05 -17.57 24.10
CA GLU A 49 -21.35 -18.23 24.00
C GLU A 49 -21.34 -19.16 22.79
N TYR A 50 -22.08 -20.27 22.84
CA TYR A 50 -22.20 -21.23 21.74
C TYR A 50 -23.52 -21.98 21.86
N LYS A 51 -24.02 -22.51 20.74
CA LYS A 51 -25.27 -23.27 20.71
C LYS A 51 -25.04 -24.73 21.11
N ASP A 52 -24.12 -25.38 20.42
CA ASP A 52 -23.86 -26.82 20.56
C ASP A 52 -22.35 -27.07 20.61
N LEU A 53 -21.93 -28.03 21.43
CA LEU A 53 -20.55 -28.49 21.57
C LEU A 53 -20.51 -30.01 21.51
N ASP A 54 -19.82 -30.54 20.50
CA ASP A 54 -19.64 -31.98 20.30
C ASP A 54 -18.17 -32.36 20.39
N VAL A 55 -17.88 -33.46 21.08
CA VAL A 55 -16.52 -33.98 21.26
C VAL A 55 -16.53 -35.43 20.80
N ASN A 56 -15.48 -35.89 20.15
CA ASN A 56 -15.28 -37.30 19.88
C ASN A 56 -13.85 -37.68 20.24
N LEU A 57 -13.69 -38.38 21.37
CA LEU A 57 -12.38 -38.78 21.87
C LEU A 57 -11.69 -39.85 21.03
N LEU A 58 -12.43 -40.66 20.26
CA LEU A 58 -11.83 -41.74 19.46
C LEU A 58 -11.03 -41.19 18.28
N ILE A 59 -11.59 -40.18 17.61
CA ILE A 59 -10.96 -39.52 16.46
C ILE A 59 -10.27 -38.20 16.83
N GLY A 60 -10.38 -37.77 18.09
CA GLY A 60 -9.81 -36.52 18.58
C GLY A 60 -10.40 -35.28 17.91
N SER A 61 -11.73 -35.19 17.87
CA SER A 61 -12.42 -34.02 17.31
C SER A 61 -13.21 -33.24 18.35
N LEU A 62 -13.24 -31.92 18.20
CA LEU A 62 -14.12 -30.99 18.90
C LEU A 62 -14.82 -30.14 17.85
N LYS A 63 -16.14 -29.99 17.97
CA LYS A 63 -16.95 -29.13 17.10
C LYS A 63 -17.76 -28.18 17.97
N VAL A 64 -17.77 -26.91 17.60
CA VAL A 64 -18.56 -25.86 18.25
C VAL A 64 -19.37 -25.16 17.18
N ASP A 65 -20.68 -25.18 17.31
CA ASP A 65 -21.61 -24.55 16.36
C ASP A 65 -22.12 -23.21 16.91
N LEU A 66 -22.18 -22.20 16.05
CA LEU A 66 -22.70 -20.86 16.33
C LEU A 66 -22.07 -20.22 17.58
N ALA A 67 -20.74 -20.10 17.58
CA ALA A 67 -20.04 -19.46 18.69
C ALA A 67 -20.01 -17.93 18.52
N SER A 68 -20.18 -17.22 19.63
CA SER A 68 -20.03 -15.77 19.75
C SER A 68 -19.00 -15.46 20.83
N ILE A 69 -17.93 -14.78 20.44
CA ILE A 69 -16.80 -14.42 21.31
C ILE A 69 -16.77 -12.90 21.41
N THR A 70 -16.91 -12.38 22.62
CA THR A 70 -16.84 -10.94 22.88
C THR A 70 -15.63 -10.60 23.73
N TYR A 71 -14.90 -9.56 23.32
CA TYR A 71 -13.82 -8.96 24.11
C TYR A 71 -14.24 -7.57 24.57
N THR A 72 -14.27 -7.37 25.88
CA THR A 72 -14.60 -6.10 26.55
C THR A 72 -13.32 -5.49 27.10
N GLY A 73 -13.05 -4.22 26.79
CA GLY A 73 -11.87 -3.55 27.30
C GLY A 73 -11.89 -3.43 28.82
N GLU A 74 -10.86 -3.93 29.49
CA GLU A 74 -10.78 -3.94 30.97
C GLU A 74 -10.83 -2.53 31.58
N THR A 75 -10.25 -1.55 30.87
CA THR A 75 -10.21 -0.15 31.31
C THR A 75 -11.48 0.62 30.96
N THR A 76 -12.12 0.30 29.82
CA THR A 76 -13.28 1.06 29.32
C THR A 76 -14.63 0.45 29.68
N GLY A 77 -14.67 -0.85 30.00
CA GLY A 77 -15.89 -1.62 30.20
C GLY A 77 -16.75 -1.75 28.94
N LYS A 78 -16.21 -1.42 27.76
CA LYS A 78 -16.96 -1.41 26.48
C LYS A 78 -16.52 -2.55 25.57
N LEU A 79 -17.46 -3.03 24.75
CA LEU A 79 -17.22 -4.08 23.75
C LEU A 79 -16.19 -3.60 22.71
N ASN A 80 -15.00 -4.17 22.73
CA ASN A 80 -13.88 -3.87 21.83
C ASN A 80 -13.89 -4.76 20.59
N ALA A 81 -14.19 -6.06 20.73
CA ALA A 81 -14.29 -6.98 19.60
C ALA A 81 -15.46 -7.94 19.77
N LEU A 82 -16.07 -8.31 18.64
CA LEU A 82 -17.07 -9.36 18.52
C LEU A 82 -16.62 -10.29 17.38
N VAL A 83 -16.60 -11.60 17.64
CA VAL A 83 -16.33 -12.63 16.66
C VAL A 83 -17.47 -13.63 16.71
N GLU A 84 -18.24 -13.70 15.64
CA GLU A 84 -19.30 -14.70 15.48
C GLU A 84 -18.87 -15.70 14.42
N LEU A 85 -19.08 -16.99 14.64
CA LEU A 85 -18.70 -18.02 13.69
C LEU A 85 -19.81 -19.05 13.53
N GLU A 86 -20.06 -19.47 12.29
CA GLU A 86 -21.02 -20.55 12.00
C GLU A 86 -20.54 -21.85 12.65
N LYS A 87 -19.25 -22.13 12.53
CA LYS A 87 -18.65 -23.38 13.00
C LYS A 87 -17.16 -23.24 13.30
N MET A 88 -16.73 -23.88 14.37
CA MET A 88 -15.34 -24.19 14.67
C MET A 88 -15.17 -25.71 14.76
N GLU A 89 -14.17 -26.25 14.07
CA GLU A 89 -13.76 -27.63 14.23
C GLU A 89 -12.29 -27.70 14.62
N VAL A 90 -11.96 -28.55 15.57
CA VAL A 90 -10.60 -28.94 15.92
C VAL A 90 -10.52 -30.44 15.70
N ASN A 91 -9.68 -30.88 14.76
CA ASN A 91 -9.60 -32.27 14.32
C ASN A 91 -8.19 -32.83 14.58
N GLY A 92 -8.13 -34.14 14.84
CA GLY A 92 -6.86 -34.86 14.99
C GLY A 92 -6.07 -34.49 16.25
N VAL A 93 -6.75 -34.25 17.37
CA VAL A 93 -6.10 -34.02 18.67
C VAL A 93 -5.41 -35.30 19.15
N LYS A 94 -4.08 -35.27 19.30
CA LYS A 94 -3.29 -36.44 19.71
C LYS A 94 -3.14 -36.48 21.24
N TYR A 95 -4.16 -37.00 21.92
CA TYR A 95 -4.19 -37.05 23.40
C TYR A 95 -3.02 -37.84 24.02
N LEU A 96 -2.49 -38.85 23.32
CA LEU A 96 -1.34 -39.63 23.80
C LEU A 96 -0.07 -38.77 23.84
N ASP A 97 0.13 -37.88 22.87
CA ASP A 97 1.27 -36.96 22.86
C ASP A 97 1.23 -36.08 24.11
N TYR A 98 0.06 -35.56 24.47
CA TYR A 98 -0.13 -34.78 25.69
C TYR A 98 0.13 -35.61 26.95
N LEU A 99 -0.40 -36.83 27.03
CA LEU A 99 -0.25 -37.70 28.21
C LEU A 99 1.20 -38.10 28.48
N PHE A 100 1.98 -38.38 27.44
CA PHE A 100 3.35 -38.91 27.58
C PHE A 100 4.45 -37.84 27.48
N SER A 101 4.22 -36.76 26.73
CA SER A 101 5.23 -35.72 26.49
C SER A 101 4.85 -34.33 27.00
N GLY A 102 3.59 -34.13 27.43
CA GLY A 102 3.04 -32.81 27.77
C GLY A 102 2.75 -31.94 26.55
N ASN A 103 3.16 -32.31 25.33
CA ASN A 103 2.95 -31.48 24.15
C ASN A 103 1.53 -31.57 23.64
N VAL A 104 0.96 -30.42 23.23
CA VAL A 104 -0.35 -30.36 22.59
C VAL A 104 -0.14 -30.43 21.08
N HIS A 105 -0.71 -31.46 20.45
CA HIS A 105 -0.59 -31.67 19.01
C HIS A 105 -1.99 -31.81 18.40
N ILE A 106 -2.28 -30.92 17.45
CA ILE A 106 -3.56 -30.80 16.76
C ILE A 106 -3.31 -30.96 15.27
N GLY A 107 -4.12 -31.76 14.58
CA GLY A 107 -4.06 -31.88 13.11
C GLY A 107 -4.57 -30.62 12.43
N GLU A 108 -5.82 -30.24 12.67
CA GLU A 108 -6.44 -29.12 11.96
C GLU A 108 -7.32 -28.29 12.89
N ILE A 109 -7.30 -26.97 12.70
CA ILE A 109 -8.31 -26.05 13.23
C ILE A 109 -9.01 -25.38 12.05
N LEU A 110 -10.32 -25.54 11.93
CA LEU A 110 -11.15 -24.93 10.92
C LEU A 110 -12.11 -23.91 11.55
N LEU A 111 -12.09 -22.69 11.04
CA LEU A 111 -13.04 -21.62 11.37
C LEU A 111 -13.86 -21.28 10.12
N LYS A 112 -15.17 -21.53 10.18
CA LYS A 112 -16.08 -21.30 9.05
C LYS A 112 -16.92 -20.04 9.28
N GLN A 113 -16.93 -19.17 8.28
CA GLN A 113 -17.67 -17.91 8.22
C GLN A 113 -17.47 -16.99 9.43
N PRO A 114 -16.25 -16.77 9.95
CA PRO A 114 -16.07 -15.85 11.07
C PRO A 114 -16.43 -14.41 10.65
N GLN A 115 -17.35 -13.79 11.38
CA GLN A 115 -17.74 -12.39 11.28
C GLN A 115 -17.05 -11.62 12.41
N ILE A 116 -16.00 -10.87 12.07
CA ILE A 116 -15.18 -10.15 13.03
C ILE A 116 -15.53 -8.66 12.97
N THR A 117 -15.97 -8.09 14.09
CA THR A 117 -16.13 -6.64 14.26
C THR A 117 -15.18 -6.15 15.34
N TYR A 118 -14.32 -5.18 15.00
CA TYR A 118 -13.41 -4.54 15.93
C TYR A 118 -13.69 -3.04 16.05
N ASN A 119 -13.96 -2.58 17.27
CA ASN A 119 -14.22 -1.18 17.61
C ASN A 119 -12.91 -0.53 18.08
N HIS A 120 -12.17 0.04 17.14
CA HIS A 120 -10.91 0.71 17.40
C HIS A 120 -11.11 1.98 18.22
N ASP A 121 -10.44 2.08 19.35
CA ASP A 121 -10.37 3.28 20.17
C ASP A 121 -8.96 3.88 20.12
N LYS A 122 -8.85 5.09 19.59
CA LYS A 122 -7.58 5.83 19.42
C LYS A 122 -6.97 6.27 20.75
N ASN A 123 -7.77 6.31 21.83
CA ASN A 123 -7.32 6.78 23.13
C ASN A 123 -6.64 5.69 23.96
N ILE A 124 -6.70 4.42 23.51
CA ILE A 124 -5.98 3.31 24.14
C ILE A 124 -4.53 3.36 23.61
N PRO A 125 -3.52 3.61 24.47
CA PRO A 125 -2.12 3.61 24.07
C PRO A 125 -1.75 2.31 23.36
N SER A 126 -0.95 2.39 22.29
CA SER A 126 -0.45 1.21 21.58
C SER A 126 0.31 0.24 22.49
N GLU A 127 0.85 0.72 23.61
CA GLU A 127 1.56 -0.09 24.61
C GLU A 127 0.62 -0.91 25.51
N GLU A 128 -0.63 -0.48 25.70
CA GLU A 128 -1.62 -1.28 26.43
C GLU A 128 -2.05 -2.52 25.62
N TYR A 129 -1.96 -2.48 24.28
CA TYR A 129 -2.13 -3.66 23.43
C TYR A 129 -0.95 -4.65 23.50
N ARG A 130 0.22 -4.23 24.02
CA ARG A 130 1.41 -5.09 24.21
C ARG A 130 1.40 -5.81 25.55
N SER A 131 0.45 -5.48 26.42
CA SER A 131 0.32 -6.03 27.76
C SER A 131 -0.46 -7.34 27.74
N SER A 132 0.13 -8.40 27.20
CA SER A 132 -0.06 -9.71 27.82
C SER A 132 1.12 -9.93 28.74
N LYS A 133 0.89 -9.90 30.06
CA LYS A 133 1.74 -10.58 31.04
C LYS A 133 2.25 -11.85 30.36
N VAL A 134 3.57 -12.00 30.23
CA VAL A 134 4.20 -13.15 29.58
C VAL A 134 3.52 -14.41 30.09
N LEU A 135 2.65 -15.01 29.26
CA LEU A 135 2.02 -16.29 29.55
C LEU A 135 3.17 -17.28 29.54
N GLN A 136 3.60 -17.74 30.72
CA GLN A 136 4.48 -18.89 30.79
C GLN A 136 3.70 -20.08 30.21
N LEU A 137 4.12 -20.56 29.04
CA LEU A 137 3.56 -21.75 28.44
C LEU A 137 4.22 -22.96 29.10
N ASN A 138 3.45 -23.70 29.87
CA ASN A 138 3.95 -24.94 30.48
C ASN A 138 4.24 -26.01 29.41
N ASN A 139 3.57 -25.93 28.26
CA ASN A 139 3.54 -26.98 27.25
C ASN A 139 3.76 -26.37 25.86
N SER A 140 4.45 -27.08 24.96
CA SER A 140 4.52 -26.68 23.55
C SER A 140 3.22 -27.04 22.83
N ILE A 141 2.80 -26.20 21.88
CA ILE A 141 1.60 -26.38 21.07
C ILE A 141 2.03 -26.44 19.61
N ARG A 142 1.62 -27.50 18.92
CA ARG A 142 1.78 -27.67 17.47
C ARG A 142 0.42 -27.89 16.81
N VAL A 143 0.17 -27.17 15.74
CA VAL A 143 -1.02 -27.32 14.90
C VAL A 143 -0.55 -27.57 13.46
N GLU A 144 -0.96 -28.68 12.85
CA GLU A 144 -0.51 -29.00 11.49
C GLU A 144 -1.11 -28.00 10.48
N ASN A 145 -2.41 -27.68 10.55
CA ASN A 145 -3.07 -26.69 9.70
C ASN A 145 -4.07 -25.80 10.47
N ILE A 146 -4.14 -24.51 10.14
CA ILE A 146 -5.26 -23.62 10.53
C ILE A 146 -5.91 -23.07 9.26
N LEU A 147 -7.21 -23.27 9.15
CA LEU A 147 -8.03 -22.86 8.02
C LEU A 147 -9.10 -21.87 8.48
N VAL A 148 -9.18 -20.73 7.81
CA VAL A 148 -10.33 -19.82 7.87
C VAL A 148 -10.99 -19.79 6.51
N LYS A 149 -12.31 -20.01 6.48
CA LYS A 149 -13.09 -19.99 5.24
C LYS A 149 -14.20 -18.96 5.33
N GLU A 150 -14.34 -18.15 4.27
CA GLU A 150 -15.47 -17.22 4.07
C GLU A 150 -15.65 -16.20 5.22
N GLY A 151 -14.54 -15.76 5.82
CA GLY A 151 -14.57 -14.78 6.90
C GLY A 151 -14.94 -13.37 6.41
N LYS A 152 -15.40 -12.53 7.32
CA LYS A 152 -15.55 -11.09 7.10
C LYS A 152 -14.93 -10.33 8.26
N LEU A 153 -14.33 -9.19 7.96
CA LEU A 153 -13.74 -8.31 8.96
C LEU A 153 -14.26 -6.89 8.75
N LYS A 154 -14.67 -6.24 9.84
CA LYS A 154 -15.06 -4.83 9.90
C LYS A 154 -14.33 -4.16 11.06
N ILE A 155 -13.59 -3.09 10.76
CA ILE A 155 -12.95 -2.24 11.77
C ILE A 155 -13.61 -0.87 11.74
N ILE A 156 -14.10 -0.42 12.90
CA ILE A 156 -14.84 0.83 13.06
C ILE A 156 -14.11 1.72 14.07
N ASP A 157 -14.02 3.01 13.78
CA ASP A 157 -13.57 4.02 14.74
C ASP A 157 -14.67 4.26 15.77
N ARG A 158 -14.43 3.90 17.03
CA ARG A 158 -15.44 3.98 18.10
C ARG A 158 -15.96 5.40 18.32
N ALA A 159 -15.09 6.41 18.20
CA ALA A 159 -15.45 7.79 18.53
C ALA A 159 -16.37 8.42 17.46
N THR A 160 -16.21 8.01 16.20
CA THR A 160 -16.90 8.61 15.05
C THR A 160 -17.91 7.68 14.38
N ASP A 161 -17.97 6.41 14.80
CA ASP A 161 -18.69 5.31 14.14
C ASP A 161 -18.33 5.15 12.65
N SER A 162 -17.14 5.64 12.26
CA SER A 162 -16.71 5.62 10.87
C SER A 162 -15.97 4.33 10.52
N LEU A 163 -16.26 3.78 9.35
CA LEU A 163 -15.57 2.60 8.84
C LEU A 163 -14.09 2.92 8.57
N ILE A 164 -13.19 2.13 9.17
CA ILE A 164 -11.74 2.20 8.95
C ILE A 164 -11.33 1.17 7.90
N MET A 165 -11.78 -0.07 8.06
CA MET A 165 -11.41 -1.18 7.19
C MET A 165 -12.57 -2.16 7.07
N LYS A 166 -12.76 -2.72 5.88
CA LYS A 166 -13.67 -3.85 5.67
C LYS A 166 -13.03 -4.82 4.68
N THR A 167 -13.28 -6.11 4.87
CA THR A 167 -13.07 -7.11 3.82
C THR A 167 -14.14 -8.19 3.94
N ASP A 168 -14.53 -8.70 2.79
CA ASP A 168 -15.36 -9.89 2.66
C ASP A 168 -14.46 -11.07 2.22
N ASP A 169 -15.01 -12.29 2.22
CA ASP A 169 -14.37 -13.51 1.73
C ASP A 169 -12.91 -13.69 2.18
N PHE A 170 -12.64 -13.41 3.45
CA PHE A 170 -11.36 -13.64 4.09
C PHE A 170 -11.13 -15.15 4.22
N ASN A 171 -10.16 -15.66 3.45
CA ASN A 171 -9.71 -17.04 3.57
C ASN A 171 -8.24 -17.06 3.96
N PHE A 172 -7.90 -17.97 4.85
CA PHE A 172 -6.57 -18.12 5.41
C PHE A 172 -6.24 -19.60 5.53
N ASP A 173 -5.06 -19.97 5.06
CA ASP A 173 -4.50 -21.31 5.22
C ASP A 173 -3.05 -21.16 5.66
N ILE A 174 -2.71 -21.76 6.79
CA ILE A 174 -1.37 -21.70 7.38
C ILE A 174 -0.99 -23.06 7.93
N ASN A 175 0.23 -23.49 7.62
CA ASN A 175 0.72 -24.82 7.92
C ASN A 175 1.82 -24.79 8.98
N ASP A 176 1.95 -25.89 9.72
CA ASP A 176 2.97 -26.17 10.74
C ASP A 176 3.17 -25.04 11.75
N ILE A 177 2.09 -24.67 12.44
CA ILE A 177 2.11 -23.63 13.47
C ILE A 177 2.74 -24.21 14.74
N GLN A 178 3.74 -23.52 15.28
CA GLN A 178 4.43 -23.90 16.51
C GLN A 178 4.44 -22.74 17.50
N LEU A 179 3.99 -23.02 18.72
CA LEU A 179 3.99 -22.10 19.85
C LEU A 179 4.69 -22.77 21.04
N ASN A 180 5.64 -22.05 21.64
CA ASN A 180 6.48 -22.51 22.74
C ASN A 180 6.97 -21.32 23.59
N ASN A 181 7.78 -21.60 24.60
CA ASN A 181 8.31 -20.59 25.53
C ASN A 181 9.29 -19.57 24.92
N GLU A 182 9.80 -19.83 23.72
CA GLU A 182 10.68 -18.90 22.99
C GLU A 182 9.84 -18.00 22.09
N THR A 183 8.98 -18.62 21.27
CA THR A 183 8.09 -17.94 20.32
C THR A 183 7.06 -17.06 21.00
N ILE A 184 6.49 -17.43 22.16
CA ILE A 184 5.52 -16.55 22.86
C ILE A 184 6.11 -15.18 23.26
N LYS A 185 7.44 -15.04 23.28
CA LYS A 185 8.14 -13.80 23.63
C LYS A 185 8.41 -12.90 22.42
N THR A 186 8.25 -13.41 21.20
CA THR A 186 8.48 -12.64 19.97
C THR A 186 7.23 -11.85 19.59
N LYS A 187 7.38 -10.86 18.70
CA LYS A 187 6.27 -10.00 18.28
C LYS A 187 5.17 -10.73 17.51
N ILE A 188 5.54 -11.77 16.76
CA ILE A 188 4.60 -12.71 16.16
C ILE A 188 4.79 -14.01 16.93
N PRO A 189 3.88 -14.35 17.87
CA PRO A 189 4.15 -15.34 18.91
C PRO A 189 4.07 -16.80 18.43
N VAL A 190 4.31 -17.06 17.15
CA VAL A 190 4.24 -18.38 16.52
C VAL A 190 5.29 -18.48 15.42
N LEU A 191 5.83 -19.68 15.24
CA LEU A 191 6.48 -20.07 13.98
C LEU A 191 5.44 -20.74 13.10
N PHE A 192 5.61 -20.61 11.79
CA PHE A 192 4.73 -21.22 10.81
C PHE A 192 5.49 -21.48 9.50
N GLY A 193 4.99 -22.47 8.76
CA GLY A 193 5.49 -22.82 7.44
C GLY A 193 4.84 -21.98 6.34
N ASN A 194 4.33 -22.67 5.32
CA ASN A 194 3.66 -22.01 4.21
C ASN A 194 2.33 -21.39 4.63
N TYR A 195 1.96 -20.31 3.94
CA TYR A 195 0.69 -19.64 4.14
C TYR A 195 0.09 -19.20 2.80
N GLN A 196 -1.23 -19.12 2.78
CA GLN A 196 -2.03 -18.55 1.71
C GLN A 196 -3.12 -17.68 2.33
N LEU A 197 -3.19 -16.42 1.91
CA LEU A 197 -4.26 -15.50 2.31
C LEU A 197 -5.00 -15.02 1.08
N SER A 198 -6.32 -14.89 1.19
CA SER A 198 -7.10 -14.15 0.20
C SER A 198 -8.20 -13.32 0.83
N PHE A 199 -8.51 -12.20 0.16
CA PHE A 199 -9.46 -11.21 0.59
C PHE A 199 -10.31 -10.76 -0.61
N GLY A 200 -11.62 -10.62 -0.41
CA GLY A 200 -12.53 -10.01 -1.37
C GLY A 200 -12.96 -8.61 -0.90
N ASN A 201 -13.11 -7.68 -1.85
CA ASN A 201 -13.68 -6.36 -1.62
C ASN A 201 -13.05 -5.61 -0.43
N LEU A 202 -11.71 -5.58 -0.38
CA LEU A 202 -10.98 -4.88 0.66
C LEU A 202 -11.21 -3.38 0.52
N PHE A 203 -11.71 -2.75 1.58
CA PHE A 203 -11.81 -1.30 1.75
C PHE A 203 -10.90 -0.87 2.89
N PHE A 204 -10.16 0.23 2.70
CA PHE A 204 -9.33 0.83 3.74
C PHE A 204 -9.32 2.36 3.65
N LYS A 205 -9.61 3.03 4.77
CA LYS A 205 -9.48 4.48 4.93
C LYS A 205 -8.03 4.83 5.26
N VAL A 206 -7.31 5.43 4.31
CA VAL A 206 -5.87 5.76 4.46
C VAL A 206 -5.65 7.05 5.24
N GLY A 207 -6.62 7.97 5.19
CA GLY A 207 -6.54 9.24 5.89
C GLY A 207 -7.87 9.96 5.94
N ASP A 208 -7.82 11.28 6.07
CA ASP A 208 -9.02 12.09 6.20
C ASP A 208 -9.85 12.17 4.91
N TYR A 209 -9.20 12.01 3.75
CA TYR A 209 -9.81 12.24 2.43
C TYR A 209 -9.67 11.03 1.48
N GLU A 210 -8.63 10.21 1.61
CA GLU A 210 -8.34 9.11 0.70
C GLU A 210 -8.83 7.76 1.21
N ASN A 211 -9.44 7.00 0.30
CA ASN A 211 -9.81 5.62 0.47
C ASN A 211 -9.04 4.74 -0.53
N ILE A 212 -8.76 3.51 -0.13
CA ILE A 212 -8.30 2.42 -0.99
C ILE A 212 -9.40 1.36 -1.07
N GLU A 213 -9.63 0.86 -2.27
CA GLU A 213 -10.44 -0.33 -2.53
C GLU A 213 -9.64 -1.31 -3.38
N ILE A 214 -9.76 -2.61 -3.10
CA ILE A 214 -9.16 -3.68 -3.89
C ILE A 214 -10.18 -4.80 -4.01
N SER A 215 -10.56 -5.16 -5.24
CA SER A 215 -11.59 -6.19 -5.46
C SER A 215 -11.14 -7.56 -4.98
N GLN A 216 -9.89 -7.91 -5.23
CA GLN A 216 -9.33 -9.22 -4.85
C GLN A 216 -7.87 -9.08 -4.46
N VAL A 217 -7.49 -9.75 -3.38
CA VAL A 217 -6.10 -9.89 -2.94
C VAL A 217 -5.82 -11.37 -2.74
N GLU A 218 -4.71 -11.84 -3.29
CA GLU A 218 -4.16 -13.18 -3.07
C GLU A 218 -2.70 -13.01 -2.63
N ILE A 219 -2.34 -13.58 -1.48
CA ILE A 219 -0.98 -13.49 -0.92
C ILE A 219 -0.49 -14.91 -0.65
N ASN A 220 0.55 -15.29 -1.40
CA ASN A 220 1.26 -16.55 -1.22
C ASN A 220 2.75 -16.27 -1.04
N THR A 221 3.48 -17.21 -0.45
CA THR A 221 4.94 -17.14 -0.25
C THR A 221 5.73 -16.84 -1.53
N GLY A 222 5.28 -17.34 -2.68
CA GLY A 222 5.95 -17.15 -3.97
C GLY A 222 5.51 -15.90 -4.75
N LYS A 223 4.21 -15.62 -4.80
CA LYS A 223 3.63 -14.54 -5.60
C LYS A 223 2.36 -14.02 -4.94
N SER A 224 2.23 -12.71 -4.85
CA SER A 224 1.01 -12.03 -4.41
C SER A 224 0.41 -11.23 -5.56
N ILE A 225 -0.91 -11.21 -5.64
CA ILE A 225 -1.68 -10.56 -6.72
C ILE A 225 -2.76 -9.69 -6.08
N LEU A 226 -2.82 -8.43 -6.50
CA LEU A 226 -3.91 -7.51 -6.17
C LEU A 226 -4.62 -7.14 -7.47
N ARG A 227 -5.94 -7.24 -7.50
CA ARG A 227 -6.77 -6.91 -8.67
C ARG A 227 -7.66 -5.71 -8.41
N ASP A 228 -7.75 -4.84 -9.41
CA ASP A 228 -8.60 -3.66 -9.43
C ASP A 228 -8.40 -2.75 -8.23
N LEU A 229 -7.14 -2.39 -7.94
CA LEU A 229 -6.83 -1.40 -6.91
C LEU A 229 -7.36 -0.03 -7.35
N LYS A 230 -8.08 0.63 -6.45
CA LYS A 230 -8.50 2.03 -6.57
C LYS A 230 -8.01 2.82 -5.38
N LEU A 231 -7.34 3.94 -5.63
CA LEU A 231 -7.03 4.95 -4.62
C LEU A 231 -7.70 6.25 -5.04
N TYR A 232 -8.61 6.76 -4.22
CA TYR A 232 -9.39 7.94 -4.59
C TYR A 232 -9.65 8.86 -3.41
N THR A 233 -9.71 10.16 -3.71
CA THR A 233 -10.26 11.15 -2.78
C THR A 233 -11.78 10.97 -2.73
N LYS A 234 -12.34 10.74 -1.53
CA LYS A 234 -13.75 10.39 -1.33
C LYS A 234 -14.73 11.53 -1.63
N TYR A 235 -14.26 12.77 -1.61
CA TYR A 235 -15.04 13.95 -1.99
C TYR A 235 -14.79 14.28 -3.45
N ASN A 236 -15.83 14.77 -4.15
CA ASN A 236 -15.63 15.32 -5.48
C ASN A 236 -14.76 16.59 -5.43
N LYS A 237 -14.24 17.01 -6.59
CA LYS A 237 -13.30 18.15 -6.70
C LYS A 237 -13.82 19.44 -6.06
N GLN A 238 -15.07 19.81 -6.31
CA GLN A 238 -15.67 21.04 -5.81
C GLN A 238 -15.89 21.00 -4.30
N GLU A 239 -16.38 19.88 -3.79
CA GLU A 239 -16.58 19.68 -2.37
C GLU A 239 -15.25 19.67 -1.62
N LEU A 240 -14.22 18.99 -2.16
CA LEU A 240 -12.88 19.01 -1.60
C LEU A 240 -12.36 20.45 -1.50
N SER A 241 -12.41 21.23 -2.58
CA SER A 241 -11.99 22.64 -2.59
C SER A 241 -12.72 23.49 -1.55
N ARG A 242 -13.96 23.16 -1.21
CA ARG A 242 -14.77 23.88 -0.20
C ARG A 242 -14.35 23.58 1.23
N ILE A 243 -13.98 22.33 1.53
CA ILE A 243 -13.76 21.88 2.91
C ILE A 243 -12.30 21.99 3.36
N ILE A 244 -11.35 22.04 2.42
CA ILE A 244 -9.93 22.11 2.76
C ILE A 244 -9.50 23.56 3.05
N PRO A 245 -8.68 23.79 4.08
CA PRO A 245 -8.18 25.13 4.40
C PRO A 245 -7.01 25.57 3.51
N VAL A 246 -6.25 24.61 2.97
CA VAL A 246 -5.11 24.81 2.08
C VAL A 246 -5.15 23.81 0.94
N GLU A 247 -4.53 24.14 -0.18
CA GLU A 247 -4.57 23.35 -1.40
C GLU A 247 -3.99 21.95 -1.22
N ARG A 248 -4.63 20.98 -1.84
CA ARG A 248 -4.13 19.62 -1.97
C ARG A 248 -4.56 19.00 -3.29
N ASP A 249 -3.95 17.88 -3.61
CA ASP A 249 -4.36 17.08 -4.76
C ASP A 249 -5.66 16.31 -4.44
N HIS A 250 -6.54 16.27 -5.42
CA HIS A 250 -7.60 15.29 -5.55
C HIS A 250 -7.06 14.11 -6.38
N PHE A 251 -7.02 12.92 -5.80
CA PHE A 251 -6.49 11.72 -6.42
C PHE A 251 -7.59 10.81 -6.97
N ASN A 252 -7.32 10.18 -8.10
CA ASN A 252 -8.08 9.05 -8.63
C ASN A 252 -7.10 8.16 -9.41
N LEU A 253 -6.68 7.07 -8.79
CA LEU A 253 -5.81 6.04 -9.36
C LEU A 253 -6.62 4.76 -9.49
N ASN A 254 -6.59 4.15 -10.67
CA ASN A 254 -7.08 2.80 -10.89
C ASN A 254 -5.92 1.94 -11.42
N CYS A 255 -5.71 0.76 -10.88
CA CYS A 255 -4.72 -0.20 -11.35
C CYS A 255 -5.33 -1.60 -11.42
N PRO A 256 -5.57 -2.13 -12.63
CA PRO A 256 -6.20 -3.44 -12.81
C PRO A 256 -5.44 -4.60 -12.16
N LEU A 257 -4.12 -4.56 -12.18
CA LEU A 257 -3.30 -5.68 -11.70
C LEU A 257 -1.99 -5.19 -11.10
N ILE A 258 -1.72 -5.61 -9.87
CA ILE A 258 -0.43 -5.46 -9.21
C ILE A 258 0.08 -6.85 -8.84
N GLU A 259 1.34 -7.13 -9.17
CA GLU A 259 2.00 -8.40 -8.89
C GLU A 259 3.23 -8.15 -8.04
N LEU A 260 3.35 -8.89 -6.94
CA LEU A 260 4.50 -8.87 -6.05
C LEU A 260 5.14 -10.26 -6.04
N ASN A 261 6.44 -10.33 -6.32
CA ASN A 261 7.18 -11.58 -6.30
C ASN A 261 7.83 -11.77 -4.94
N SER A 262 7.68 -12.96 -4.36
CA SER A 262 8.34 -13.40 -3.13
C SER A 262 8.30 -12.34 -2.01
N LEU A 263 7.08 -11.93 -1.65
CA LEU A 263 6.87 -10.95 -0.60
C LEU A 263 7.33 -11.52 0.75
N ASP A 264 8.23 -10.80 1.41
CA ASP A 264 8.78 -11.14 2.72
C ASP A 264 8.55 -9.96 3.68
N LEU A 265 7.80 -10.23 4.74
CA LEU A 265 7.37 -9.27 5.74
C LEU A 265 7.71 -9.79 7.12
N GLY A 266 8.13 -8.90 8.02
CA GLY A 266 8.39 -9.28 9.40
C GLY A 266 8.90 -8.12 10.23
N PHE A 267 9.62 -8.46 11.31
CA PHE A 267 10.22 -7.50 12.22
C PHE A 267 11.69 -7.81 12.44
N VAL A 268 12.54 -6.78 12.39
CA VAL A 268 13.93 -6.85 12.84
C VAL A 268 13.97 -6.54 14.32
N GLN A 269 14.61 -7.41 15.11
CA GLN A 269 14.76 -7.26 16.57
C GLN A 269 13.43 -6.96 17.28
N ASP A 270 12.35 -7.62 16.83
CA ASP A 270 10.98 -7.49 17.35
C ASP A 270 10.39 -6.06 17.40
N SER A 271 11.04 -5.09 16.75
CA SER A 271 10.66 -3.67 16.89
C SER A 271 10.31 -3.04 15.55
N MET A 272 11.23 -3.16 14.60
CA MET A 272 11.18 -2.43 13.35
C MET A 272 10.63 -3.32 12.24
N PHE A 273 9.48 -2.93 11.70
CA PHE A 273 8.86 -3.62 10.57
C PHE A 273 9.76 -3.56 9.34
N TYR A 274 9.79 -4.63 8.57
CA TYR A 274 10.41 -4.63 7.24
C TYR A 274 9.43 -5.10 6.17
N PHE A 275 9.57 -4.51 4.98
CA PHE A 275 8.91 -4.89 3.74
C PHE A 275 10.00 -5.19 2.72
N LYS A 276 10.11 -6.45 2.30
CA LYS A 276 11.08 -6.90 1.30
C LYS A 276 10.37 -7.55 0.12
N CYS A 277 10.67 -7.11 -1.09
CA CYS A 277 10.10 -7.69 -2.30
C CYS A 277 11.06 -7.53 -3.48
N PRO A 278 11.56 -8.63 -4.08
CA PRO A 278 12.42 -8.55 -5.25
C PRO A 278 11.83 -7.81 -6.44
N LYS A 279 10.52 -7.98 -6.70
CA LYS A 279 9.88 -7.32 -7.84
C LYS A 279 8.42 -6.97 -7.57
N ILE A 280 8.07 -5.71 -7.83
CA ILE A 280 6.68 -5.23 -7.87
C ILE A 280 6.36 -4.77 -9.30
N THR A 281 5.22 -5.18 -9.84
CA THR A 281 4.76 -4.78 -11.18
C THR A 281 3.35 -4.22 -11.11
N PHE A 282 3.15 -3.01 -11.60
CA PHE A 282 1.84 -2.38 -11.80
C PHE A 282 1.51 -2.41 -13.29
N ASN A 283 0.42 -3.06 -13.67
CA ASN A 283 0.00 -3.15 -15.06
C ASN A 283 -1.15 -2.18 -15.32
N GLU A 284 -0.96 -1.33 -16.32
CA GLU A 284 -1.95 -0.36 -16.83
C GLU A 284 -2.55 0.59 -15.76
N PRO A 285 -1.76 1.17 -14.84
CA PRO A 285 -2.30 2.14 -13.89
C PRO A 285 -2.73 3.43 -14.61
N ASP A 286 -3.94 3.93 -14.31
CA ASP A 286 -4.48 5.22 -14.78
C ASP A 286 -4.58 6.17 -13.58
N LEU A 287 -3.72 7.18 -13.55
CA LEU A 287 -3.66 8.20 -12.52
C LEU A 287 -4.21 9.53 -13.02
N LYS A 288 -5.29 10.01 -12.40
CA LYS A 288 -5.85 11.34 -12.58
C LYS A 288 -5.66 12.15 -11.31
N VAL A 289 -4.98 13.28 -11.45
CA VAL A 289 -4.73 14.22 -10.36
C VAL A 289 -5.29 15.58 -10.74
N PHE A 290 -6.01 16.20 -9.82
CA PHE A 290 -6.53 17.54 -9.97
C PHE A 290 -6.13 18.40 -8.77
N ARG A 291 -5.64 19.61 -9.04
CA ARG A 291 -5.36 20.61 -8.01
C ARG A 291 -6.11 21.89 -8.32
N ASP A 292 -6.85 22.38 -7.32
CA ASP A 292 -7.46 23.71 -7.35
C ASP A 292 -6.51 24.72 -6.70
N LYS A 293 -5.88 25.56 -7.53
CA LYS A 293 -4.95 26.62 -7.11
C LYS A 293 -5.68 27.88 -6.65
N LEU A 294 -7.02 27.89 -6.63
CA LEU A 294 -7.81 28.98 -6.07
C LEU A 294 -7.95 28.87 -4.54
N VAL A 295 -7.68 27.70 -3.98
CA VAL A 295 -7.54 27.47 -2.55
C VAL A 295 -6.21 28.05 -2.07
N HIS A 296 -6.13 28.49 -0.81
CA HIS A 296 -4.90 29.00 -0.21
C HIS A 296 -3.72 28.03 -0.36
N ASP A 297 -2.53 28.58 -0.60
CA ASP A 297 -1.30 27.78 -0.78
C ASP A 297 -0.94 26.99 0.49
N ASP A 298 -0.47 25.75 0.30
CA ASP A 298 0.20 24.97 1.34
C ASP A 298 1.68 25.37 1.41
N LEU A 299 2.06 26.03 2.50
CA LEU A 299 3.40 26.55 2.74
C LEU A 299 4.33 25.56 3.47
N LYS A 300 3.88 24.32 3.71
CA LYS A 300 4.74 23.30 4.33
C LYS A 300 5.90 22.93 3.42
N THR A 301 7.08 22.77 4.02
CA THR A 301 8.29 22.32 3.32
C THR A 301 8.11 20.89 2.80
N LYS A 302 8.27 20.72 1.48
CA LYS A 302 8.20 19.45 0.76
C LYS A 302 9.62 18.90 0.57
N LYS A 303 9.91 17.80 1.24
CA LYS A 303 11.18 17.07 1.19
C LYS A 303 11.42 16.43 -0.19
N LEU A 304 12.69 16.20 -0.55
CA LEU A 304 13.06 15.42 -1.74
C LEU A 304 12.83 13.92 -1.50
N TYR A 305 12.77 13.13 -2.58
CA TYR A 305 12.53 11.69 -2.48
C TYR A 305 13.63 10.94 -1.72
N GLY A 306 14.90 11.37 -1.82
CA GLY A 306 15.99 10.83 -1.00
C GLY A 306 15.69 10.95 0.50
N THR A 307 15.34 12.14 0.96
CA THR A 307 14.96 12.40 2.36
C THR A 307 13.69 11.64 2.78
N LEU A 308 12.69 11.53 1.90
CA LEU A 308 11.43 10.83 2.19
C LEU A 308 11.66 9.33 2.37
N LEU A 309 12.42 8.72 1.45
CA LEU A 309 12.75 7.29 1.49
C LEU A 309 13.62 6.96 2.71
N ARG A 310 14.66 7.76 2.97
CA ARG A 310 15.57 7.59 4.12
C ARG A 310 14.85 7.60 5.47
N ASN A 311 13.81 8.43 5.60
CA ASN A 311 13.11 8.66 6.87
C ASN A 311 11.83 7.82 7.03
N LEU A 312 11.62 6.79 6.21
CA LEU A 312 10.50 5.87 6.43
C LEU A 312 10.61 5.25 7.84
N PRO A 313 9.49 5.10 8.58
CA PRO A 313 9.49 4.54 9.93
C PRO A 313 9.62 3.00 9.95
N PHE A 314 10.00 2.40 8.83
CA PHE A 314 10.17 0.97 8.64
C PHE A 314 11.24 0.72 7.58
N HIS A 315 11.75 -0.51 7.51
CA HIS A 315 12.70 -0.92 6.50
C HIS A 315 11.98 -1.30 5.20
N LEU A 316 12.22 -0.55 4.14
CA LEU A 316 11.75 -0.84 2.80
C LEU A 316 12.92 -1.37 1.97
N ASN A 317 12.72 -2.51 1.32
CA ASN A 317 13.69 -3.08 0.39
C ASN A 317 12.98 -3.68 -0.84
N VAL A 318 12.94 -2.91 -1.93
CA VAL A 318 12.39 -3.36 -3.21
C VAL A 318 13.47 -3.27 -4.29
N ASP A 319 13.91 -4.43 -4.77
CA ASP A 319 15.02 -4.49 -5.74
C ASP A 319 14.59 -3.86 -7.07
N SER A 320 13.38 -4.19 -7.56
CA SER A 320 12.83 -3.70 -8.83
C SER A 320 11.34 -3.35 -8.74
N LEU A 321 10.95 -2.15 -9.17
CA LEU A 321 9.54 -1.76 -9.35
C LEU A 321 9.30 -1.39 -10.81
N GLN A 322 8.24 -1.94 -11.40
CA GLN A 322 7.86 -1.70 -12.79
C GLN A 322 6.45 -1.16 -12.89
N ILE A 323 6.25 -0.18 -13.79
CA ILE A 323 4.94 0.21 -14.30
C ILE A 323 4.94 -0.10 -15.80
N ASN A 324 3.93 -0.83 -16.26
CA ASN A 324 3.75 -1.17 -17.66
C ASN A 324 2.51 -0.44 -18.20
N LYS A 325 2.68 0.32 -19.30
CA LYS A 325 1.58 0.97 -20.04
C LYS A 325 0.64 1.82 -19.16
N GLY A 326 1.18 2.53 -18.18
CA GLY A 326 0.41 3.45 -17.36
C GLY A 326 -0.02 4.72 -18.11
N SER A 327 -0.84 5.52 -17.45
CA SER A 327 -1.16 6.89 -17.88
C SER A 327 -1.28 7.83 -16.70
N ILE A 328 -0.88 9.08 -16.92
CA ILE A 328 -0.94 10.14 -15.91
C ILE A 328 -1.59 11.38 -16.53
N ARG A 329 -2.56 11.94 -15.83
CA ARG A 329 -3.23 13.19 -16.16
C ARG A 329 -3.23 14.12 -14.95
N TYR A 330 -2.46 15.19 -15.03
CA TYR A 330 -2.42 16.22 -14.00
C TYR A 330 -3.16 17.46 -14.49
N THR A 331 -4.13 17.98 -13.72
CA THR A 331 -4.89 19.18 -14.08
C THR A 331 -4.82 20.22 -12.98
N GLU A 332 -4.45 21.45 -13.32
CA GLU A 332 -4.43 22.59 -12.39
C GLU A 332 -5.47 23.63 -12.80
N LYS A 333 -6.35 24.00 -11.87
CA LYS A 333 -7.27 25.11 -12.04
C LYS A 333 -6.73 26.35 -11.33
N VAL A 334 -6.38 27.39 -12.08
CA VAL A 334 -5.85 28.66 -11.53
C VAL A 334 -6.80 29.84 -11.67
N LYS A 335 -7.93 29.62 -12.34
CA LYS A 335 -8.93 30.65 -12.71
C LYS A 335 -10.32 30.07 -12.52
N ALA A 336 -11.25 30.85 -11.97
CA ALA A 336 -12.60 30.38 -11.65
C ALA A 336 -13.38 30.01 -12.92
N GLU A 337 -13.17 30.79 -13.98
CA GLU A 337 -13.87 30.78 -15.26
C GLU A 337 -13.50 29.62 -16.20
N ASN A 338 -12.53 28.77 -15.87
CA ASN A 338 -12.13 27.64 -16.70
C ASN A 338 -12.01 26.32 -15.93
N ASN A 339 -11.84 25.22 -16.68
CA ASN A 339 -11.74 23.85 -16.15
C ASN A 339 -10.30 23.44 -15.78
N GLY A 340 -9.35 24.37 -15.82
CA GLY A 340 -7.93 24.13 -15.58
C GLY A 340 -7.13 23.66 -16.79
N GLY A 341 -5.82 23.80 -16.69
CA GLY A 341 -4.84 23.31 -17.64
C GLY A 341 -4.36 21.91 -17.33
N THR A 342 -4.19 21.06 -18.34
CA THR A 342 -3.84 19.64 -18.16
C THR A 342 -2.47 19.29 -18.75
N VAL A 343 -1.68 18.48 -18.04
CA VAL A 343 -0.50 17.78 -18.57
C VAL A 343 -0.78 16.28 -18.61
N ARG A 344 -0.35 15.60 -19.69
CA ARG A 344 -0.64 14.19 -19.91
C ARG A 344 0.61 13.40 -20.29
N PHE A 345 0.68 12.18 -19.78
CA PHE A 345 1.63 11.15 -20.15
C PHE A 345 0.83 9.88 -20.47
N SER A 346 0.92 9.39 -21.71
CA SER A 346 0.37 8.10 -22.14
C SER A 346 1.48 7.08 -22.37
N ASN A 347 1.13 5.79 -22.46
CA ASN A 347 2.10 4.71 -22.66
C ASN A 347 3.29 4.81 -21.68
N PHE A 348 2.99 5.16 -20.42
CA PHE A 348 3.96 5.44 -19.38
C PHE A 348 4.53 4.14 -18.83
N ASN A 349 5.80 3.88 -19.11
CA ASN A 349 6.55 2.79 -18.51
C ASN A 349 7.59 3.36 -17.56
N LEU A 350 7.75 2.70 -16.42
CA LEU A 350 8.72 3.10 -15.41
C LEU A 350 9.42 1.86 -14.85
N SER A 351 10.72 1.98 -14.64
CA SER A 351 11.55 0.99 -13.96
C SER A 351 12.32 1.70 -12.85
N VAL A 352 12.08 1.31 -11.61
CA VAL A 352 12.89 1.72 -10.46
C VAL A 352 13.77 0.55 -10.07
N GLN A 353 15.06 0.80 -9.90
CA GLN A 353 15.97 -0.14 -9.25
C GLN A 353 16.39 0.43 -7.90
N ASN A 354 16.57 -0.47 -6.93
CA ASN A 354 17.06 -0.14 -5.60
C ASN A 354 16.16 0.84 -4.83
N LEU A 355 14.85 0.57 -4.78
CA LEU A 355 13.91 1.34 -3.97
C LEU A 355 14.00 0.86 -2.51
N SER A 356 14.96 1.42 -1.77
CA SER A 356 15.29 0.93 -0.43
C SER A 356 15.81 2.04 0.47
N ASN A 357 15.53 1.94 1.77
CA ASN A 357 16.20 2.73 2.82
C ASN A 357 17.20 1.91 3.65
N THR A 358 17.45 0.65 3.26
CA THR A 358 18.37 -0.26 3.96
C THR A 358 19.67 -0.51 3.20
N TYR A 359 19.75 -0.09 1.93
CA TYR A 359 20.99 -0.22 1.16
C TYR A 359 22.04 0.79 1.59
N VAL A 360 23.30 0.39 1.51
CA VAL A 360 24.45 1.22 1.86
C VAL A 360 25.05 1.89 0.63
N SER A 361 25.67 3.05 0.82
CA SER A 361 26.41 3.75 -0.23
C SER A 361 27.51 2.84 -0.80
N PRO A 362 27.80 2.85 -2.12
CA PRO A 362 27.36 3.81 -3.14
C PRO A 362 26.12 3.40 -3.93
N VAL A 363 25.29 2.48 -3.41
CA VAL A 363 24.08 2.02 -4.13
C VAL A 363 23.07 3.15 -4.26
N LYS A 364 22.73 3.50 -5.51
CA LYS A 364 21.76 4.55 -5.83
C LYS A 364 20.39 3.96 -6.16
N THR A 365 19.34 4.66 -5.77
CA THR A 365 18.03 4.48 -6.39
C THR A 365 18.07 5.08 -7.79
N THR A 366 17.69 4.28 -8.79
CA THR A 366 17.64 4.73 -10.19
C THR A 366 16.24 4.52 -10.74
N ILE A 367 15.76 5.49 -11.52
CA ILE A 367 14.42 5.55 -12.08
C ILE A 367 14.56 5.83 -13.57
N GLN A 368 14.01 4.96 -14.39
CA GLN A 368 13.95 5.11 -15.84
C GLN A 368 12.49 5.22 -16.25
N VAL A 369 12.18 6.18 -17.11
CA VAL A 369 10.82 6.46 -17.58
C VAL A 369 10.82 6.54 -19.10
N THR A 370 9.84 5.90 -19.73
CA THR A 370 9.46 6.15 -21.13
C THR A 370 7.98 6.47 -21.20
N SER A 371 7.58 7.43 -22.04
CA SER A 371 6.18 7.77 -22.23
C SER A 371 5.96 8.56 -23.52
N GLU A 372 4.69 8.76 -23.87
CA GLU A 372 4.24 9.76 -24.82
C GLU A 372 3.75 10.99 -24.06
N PHE A 373 4.54 12.05 -24.12
CA PHE A 373 4.22 13.33 -23.53
C PHE A 373 3.23 14.11 -24.40
N MET A 374 2.17 14.64 -23.78
CA MET A 374 1.12 15.43 -24.41
C MET A 374 0.51 14.76 -25.65
N GLY A 375 0.49 13.43 -25.66
CA GLY A 375 -0.15 12.58 -26.67
C GLY A 375 0.66 12.34 -27.94
N THR A 376 1.82 12.96 -28.12
CA THR A 376 2.58 12.81 -29.38
C THR A 376 4.10 12.73 -29.20
N ALA A 377 4.67 13.34 -28.16
CA ALA A 377 6.11 13.50 -28.06
C ALA A 377 6.74 12.34 -27.28
N PRO A 378 7.63 11.53 -27.88
CA PRO A 378 8.36 10.51 -27.13
C PRO A 378 9.21 11.18 -26.03
N LEU A 379 9.03 10.76 -24.79
CA LEU A 379 9.78 11.20 -23.63
C LEU A 379 10.55 10.01 -23.07
N GLN A 380 11.84 10.20 -22.85
CA GLN A 380 12.70 9.32 -22.06
C GLN A 380 13.31 10.12 -20.92
N ALA A 381 13.27 9.61 -19.69
CA ALA A 381 13.90 10.26 -18.55
C ALA A 381 14.64 9.25 -17.66
N ASN A 382 15.77 9.69 -17.11
CA ASN A 382 16.58 8.96 -16.16
C ASN A 382 16.78 9.84 -14.92
N TRP A 383 16.44 9.33 -13.75
CA TRP A 383 16.63 10.00 -12.48
C TRP A 383 17.37 9.09 -11.52
N ASN A 384 18.36 9.62 -10.80
CA ASN A 384 19.01 8.90 -9.71
C ASN A 384 19.35 9.81 -8.53
N PHE A 385 19.43 9.19 -7.36
CA PHE A 385 19.89 9.77 -6.10
C PHE A 385 20.43 8.66 -5.18
N ASP A 386 21.33 9.00 -4.26
CA ASP A 386 21.78 8.09 -3.19
C ASP A 386 20.98 8.40 -1.91
N VAL A 387 20.28 7.41 -1.37
CA VAL A 387 19.49 7.55 -0.13
C VAL A 387 20.37 7.85 1.08
N ASN A 388 21.64 7.47 1.04
CA ASN A 388 22.61 7.72 2.10
C ASN A 388 23.24 9.12 2.00
N ASP A 389 23.20 9.76 0.83
CA ASP A 389 23.77 11.10 0.64
C ASP A 389 22.92 12.17 1.33
N ARG A 390 23.41 12.73 2.44
CA ARG A 390 22.71 13.74 3.24
C ARG A 390 22.62 15.12 2.59
N SER A 391 23.34 15.35 1.49
CA SER A 391 23.14 16.55 0.66
C SER A 391 21.86 16.46 -0.18
N ASP A 392 21.22 15.27 -0.24
CA ASP A 392 20.06 14.97 -1.08
C ASP A 392 20.29 15.37 -2.55
N ALA A 393 21.53 15.20 -3.03
CA ALA A 393 21.88 15.45 -4.42
C ALA A 393 21.18 14.44 -5.34
N PHE A 394 20.67 14.94 -6.46
CA PHE A 394 20.06 14.13 -7.50
C PHE A 394 20.49 14.58 -8.89
N MET A 395 20.40 13.67 -9.84
CA MET A 395 20.51 13.97 -11.27
C MET A 395 19.24 13.55 -11.97
N PHE A 396 18.67 14.45 -12.78
CA PHE A 396 17.51 14.19 -13.64
C PHE A 396 17.87 14.53 -15.09
N HIS A 397 17.90 13.53 -15.95
CA HIS A 397 18.15 13.67 -17.38
C HIS A 397 16.88 13.34 -18.16
N ALA A 398 16.54 14.13 -19.17
CA ALA A 398 15.43 13.82 -20.06
C ALA A 398 15.73 14.19 -21.52
N ASN A 399 15.12 13.40 -22.41
CA ASN A 399 15.09 13.61 -23.84
C ASN A 399 13.62 13.59 -24.29
N ILE A 400 13.17 14.69 -24.88
CA ILE A 400 11.84 14.85 -25.46
C ILE A 400 12.02 15.01 -26.96
N GLY A 401 11.44 14.08 -27.73
CA GLY A 401 11.43 14.12 -29.18
C GLY A 401 10.51 15.22 -29.72
N LYS A 402 10.04 15.07 -30.97
CA LYS A 402 9.22 16.07 -31.62
C LYS A 402 7.92 16.33 -30.82
N LEU A 403 7.77 17.56 -30.34
CA LEU A 403 6.58 18.08 -29.68
C LEU A 403 6.02 19.27 -30.48
N PRO A 404 4.87 19.10 -31.15
CA PRO A 404 4.10 20.22 -31.66
C PRO A 404 3.74 21.14 -30.47
N ALA A 405 4.19 22.39 -30.51
CA ALA A 405 4.02 23.30 -29.38
C ALA A 405 2.53 23.51 -29.04
N ASN A 406 1.66 23.46 -30.05
CA ASN A 406 0.22 23.56 -29.89
C ASN A 406 -0.35 22.55 -28.88
N ASN A 407 0.26 21.36 -28.74
CA ASN A 407 -0.20 20.35 -27.80
C ASN A 407 -0.05 20.81 -26.35
N MET A 408 0.85 21.75 -26.05
CA MET A 408 1.04 22.35 -24.73
C MET A 408 -0.04 23.38 -24.37
N ASN A 409 -0.79 23.89 -25.34
CA ASN A 409 -1.82 24.91 -25.11
C ASN A 409 -2.97 24.43 -24.22
N GLN A 410 -3.19 23.11 -24.13
CA GLN A 410 -4.13 22.52 -23.16
C GLN A 410 -3.74 22.82 -21.70
N PHE A 411 -2.49 23.19 -21.42
CA PHE A 411 -2.02 23.67 -20.12
C PHE A 411 -1.77 25.18 -20.13
N ILE A 412 -1.06 25.69 -21.14
CA ILE A 412 -0.55 27.08 -21.18
C ILE A 412 -1.69 28.09 -21.30
N GLU A 413 -2.70 27.85 -22.15
CA GLU A 413 -3.79 28.82 -22.35
C GLU A 413 -4.61 29.07 -21.07
N PRO A 414 -5.23 28.04 -20.45
CA PRO A 414 -6.04 28.23 -19.26
C PRO A 414 -5.23 28.75 -18.07
N ASN A 415 -3.95 28.38 -17.96
CA ASN A 415 -3.17 28.70 -16.77
C ASN A 415 -2.32 29.96 -16.88
N LEU A 416 -1.82 30.29 -18.07
CA LEU A 416 -0.89 31.42 -18.28
C LEU A 416 -1.48 32.52 -19.16
N GLY A 417 -2.64 32.30 -19.81
CA GLY A 417 -3.21 33.28 -20.74
C GLY A 417 -2.31 33.54 -21.95
N LYS A 418 -1.52 32.52 -22.33
CA LYS A 418 -0.62 32.55 -23.49
C LYS A 418 -0.90 31.33 -24.35
N ARG A 419 -0.60 31.46 -25.63
CA ARG A 419 -0.62 30.38 -26.62
C ARG A 419 0.79 30.24 -27.18
N VAL A 420 1.19 29.02 -27.47
CA VAL A 420 2.44 28.74 -28.17
C VAL A 420 2.16 27.98 -29.45
N GLU A 421 2.97 28.26 -30.47
CA GLU A 421 2.90 27.62 -31.79
C GLU A 421 4.30 27.18 -32.24
N GLY A 422 4.37 26.34 -33.28
CA GLY A 422 5.62 25.81 -33.83
C GLY A 422 5.94 24.37 -33.41
N ASP A 423 7.17 23.96 -33.66
CA ASP A 423 7.67 22.60 -33.38
C ASP A 423 8.93 22.65 -32.51
N LEU A 424 8.88 21.99 -31.34
CA LEU A 424 10.10 21.60 -30.63
C LEU A 424 10.54 20.25 -31.21
N LEU A 425 11.60 20.24 -32.01
CA LEU A 425 12.04 19.04 -32.74
C LEU A 425 12.78 18.05 -31.83
N ASN A 426 13.57 18.56 -30.89
CA ASN A 426 14.26 17.78 -29.88
C ASN A 426 14.62 18.67 -28.69
N THR A 427 14.36 18.21 -27.46
CA THR A 427 14.76 18.89 -26.22
C THR A 427 15.42 17.90 -25.29
N VAL A 428 16.72 18.10 -25.03
CA VAL A 428 17.51 17.29 -24.10
C VAL A 428 17.96 18.18 -22.95
N PHE A 429 17.78 17.74 -21.71
CA PHE A 429 18.32 18.47 -20.57
C PHE A 429 18.79 17.54 -19.45
N THR A 430 19.78 18.01 -18.70
CA THR A 430 20.26 17.37 -17.48
C THR A 430 20.23 18.39 -16.35
N ILE A 431 19.55 18.04 -15.26
CA ILE A 431 19.46 18.81 -14.03
C ILE A 431 20.30 18.12 -12.97
N HIS A 432 21.17 18.88 -12.31
CA HIS A 432 21.82 18.48 -11.07
C HIS A 432 21.30 19.37 -9.96
N GLY A 433 20.68 18.79 -8.94
CA GLY A 433 20.01 19.57 -7.90
C GLY A 433 20.17 18.99 -6.51
N ASN A 434 19.84 19.80 -5.52
CA ASN A 434 19.76 19.46 -4.10
C ASN A 434 18.49 20.10 -3.49
N PRO A 435 18.27 20.06 -2.16
CA PRO A 435 17.09 20.65 -1.54
C PRO A 435 16.91 22.16 -1.72
N TYR A 436 17.91 22.89 -2.21
CA TYR A 436 17.90 24.36 -2.26
C TYR A 436 18.04 24.91 -3.68
N THR A 437 18.98 24.40 -4.46
CA THR A 437 19.31 24.94 -5.79
C THR A 437 19.65 23.82 -6.77
N SER A 438 19.72 24.19 -8.06
CA SER A 438 20.15 23.29 -9.13
C SER A 438 20.85 24.02 -10.26
N SER A 439 21.50 23.24 -11.12
CA SER A 439 21.95 23.67 -12.44
C SER A 439 21.26 22.83 -13.51
N VAL A 440 21.06 23.43 -14.69
CA VAL A 440 20.49 22.76 -15.85
C VAL A 440 21.35 23.03 -17.09
N ASN A 441 21.74 21.96 -17.77
CA ASN A 441 22.33 21.99 -19.10
C ASN A 441 21.24 21.56 -20.08
N MET A 442 20.90 22.40 -21.06
CA MET A 442 19.85 22.15 -22.03
C MET A 442 20.40 22.26 -23.46
N ARG A 443 19.95 21.35 -24.32
CA ARG A 443 20.19 21.35 -25.76
C ARG A 443 18.85 21.22 -26.45
N ILE A 444 18.52 22.19 -27.30
CA ILE A 444 17.19 22.25 -27.92
C ILE A 444 17.28 22.58 -29.41
N LYS A 445 16.40 21.96 -30.19
CA LYS A 445 16.16 22.29 -31.59
C LYS A 445 14.67 22.57 -31.76
N TYR A 446 14.35 23.73 -32.30
CA TYR A 446 12.97 24.14 -32.54
C TYR A 446 12.85 24.94 -33.84
N ARG A 447 11.63 24.98 -34.37
CA ARG A 447 11.31 25.69 -35.62
C ARG A 447 9.98 26.41 -35.51
N ASN A 448 9.90 27.59 -36.11
CA ASN A 448 8.68 28.41 -36.18
C ASN A 448 8.02 28.61 -34.80
N PHE A 449 8.81 28.71 -33.73
CA PHE A 449 8.29 28.86 -32.38
C PHE A 449 7.76 30.28 -32.17
N ASP A 450 6.50 30.39 -31.75
CA ASP A 450 5.86 31.68 -31.48
C ASP A 450 5.15 31.67 -30.13
N VAL A 451 5.16 32.82 -29.43
CA VAL A 451 4.49 32.99 -28.13
C VAL A 451 3.47 34.12 -28.24
N ILE A 452 2.20 33.74 -28.22
CA ILE A 452 1.07 34.64 -28.41
C ILE A 452 0.43 34.95 -27.07
N ALA A 453 0.49 36.21 -26.63
CA ALA A 453 -0.26 36.65 -25.46
C ALA A 453 -1.75 36.77 -25.79
N LEU A 454 -2.63 36.27 -24.92
CA LEU A 454 -4.08 36.33 -25.10
C LEU A 454 -4.68 37.52 -24.33
N ARG A 455 -5.83 38.03 -24.79
CA ARG A 455 -6.62 39.03 -24.06
C ARG A 455 -7.31 38.39 -22.85
N LYS A 456 -7.94 39.20 -22.00
CA LYS A 456 -8.70 38.73 -20.82
C LYS A 456 -9.79 37.71 -21.16
N ASP A 457 -10.33 37.74 -22.38
CA ASP A 457 -11.30 36.75 -22.86
C ASP A 457 -10.71 35.36 -23.16
N GLY A 458 -9.38 35.21 -23.10
CA GLY A 458 -8.68 33.95 -23.36
C GLY A 458 -8.74 33.45 -24.80
N LYS A 459 -9.33 34.20 -25.74
CA LYS A 459 -9.55 33.77 -27.13
C LYS A 459 -8.77 34.61 -28.12
N ARG A 460 -8.83 35.95 -27.97
CA ARG A 460 -8.25 36.88 -28.94
C ARG A 460 -6.79 37.17 -28.63
N LYS A 461 -5.95 37.27 -29.68
CA LYS A 461 -4.55 37.71 -29.57
C LYS A 461 -4.48 39.14 -29.02
N ASN A 462 -3.67 39.33 -27.99
CA ASN A 462 -3.23 40.65 -27.55
C ASN A 462 -2.05 41.08 -28.44
N LYS A 463 -2.36 41.83 -29.51
CA LYS A 463 -1.38 42.24 -30.53
C LYS A 463 -0.19 43.02 -29.92
N VAL A 464 -0.45 43.94 -28.99
CA VAL A 464 0.61 44.77 -28.36
C VAL A 464 1.57 43.90 -27.56
N LEU A 465 1.05 43.07 -26.66
CA LEU A 465 1.88 42.24 -25.78
C LEU A 465 2.59 41.11 -26.55
N SER A 466 1.95 40.55 -27.57
CA SER A 466 2.56 39.51 -28.40
C SER A 466 3.70 40.07 -29.25
N ASN A 467 3.52 41.25 -29.86
CA ASN A 467 4.58 41.89 -30.62
C ASN A 467 5.78 42.22 -29.72
N ALA A 468 5.55 42.67 -28.48
CA ALA A 468 6.63 42.90 -27.51
C ALA A 468 7.38 41.60 -27.14
N ILE A 469 6.68 40.48 -26.93
CA ILE A 469 7.31 39.19 -26.63
C ILE A 469 8.17 38.70 -27.81
N ASN A 470 7.67 38.80 -29.04
CA ASN A 470 8.33 38.26 -30.23
C ASN A 470 9.59 39.03 -30.65
N VAL A 471 9.78 40.26 -30.16
CA VAL A 471 11.06 40.99 -30.30
C VAL A 471 12.18 40.25 -29.58
N PHE A 472 11.89 39.58 -28.46
CA PHE A 472 12.89 38.89 -27.65
C PHE A 472 12.95 37.39 -27.89
N VAL A 473 12.00 36.80 -28.62
CA VAL A 473 11.96 35.35 -28.87
C VAL A 473 12.48 35.05 -30.28
N ASP A 474 13.44 34.14 -30.37
CA ASP A 474 13.88 33.54 -31.64
C ASP A 474 12.85 32.51 -32.12
N SER A 475 12.50 32.57 -33.40
CA SER A 475 11.57 31.61 -34.03
C SER A 475 12.23 30.26 -34.29
N ASP A 476 13.55 30.24 -34.48
CA ASP A 476 14.31 29.07 -34.87
C ASP A 476 15.63 29.00 -34.10
N SER A 477 16.10 27.79 -33.80
CA SER A 477 17.35 27.58 -33.05
C SER A 477 18.65 27.76 -33.89
N GLY A 478 18.58 28.33 -35.10
CA GLY A 478 19.72 28.62 -35.99
C GLY A 478 19.63 28.04 -37.43
N SER A 479 20.42 28.59 -38.37
CA SER A 479 20.39 28.25 -39.82
C SER A 479 21.18 27.01 -40.22
N ASN A 480 22.11 26.54 -39.37
CA ASN A 480 22.86 25.31 -39.62
C ASN A 480 22.02 24.09 -39.25
N SER A 481 21.65 23.31 -40.25
CA SER A 481 20.61 22.26 -40.22
C SER A 481 20.78 21.15 -39.17
N ASN A 482 21.93 21.05 -38.48
CA ASN A 482 22.27 19.94 -37.59
C ASN A 482 22.64 20.29 -36.13
N SER A 483 22.85 21.54 -35.74
CA SER A 483 23.27 21.86 -34.35
C SER A 483 22.08 22.13 -33.42
N LEU A 484 22.11 21.53 -32.22
CA LEU A 484 21.23 21.89 -31.10
C LEU A 484 21.72 23.22 -30.51
N ARG A 485 20.82 24.16 -30.19
CA ARG A 485 21.18 25.35 -29.39
C ARG A 485 21.42 24.89 -27.96
N GLU A 486 22.62 25.16 -27.45
CA GLU A 486 23.04 24.72 -26.12
C GLU A 486 23.05 25.89 -25.14
N VAL A 487 22.50 25.68 -23.94
CA VAL A 487 22.50 26.66 -22.86
C VAL A 487 22.76 26.00 -21.51
N GLN A 488 23.36 26.76 -20.61
CA GLN A 488 23.53 26.41 -19.23
C GLN A 488 22.92 27.50 -18.34
N VAL A 489 22.16 27.07 -17.34
CA VAL A 489 21.68 27.95 -16.26
C VAL A 489 22.14 27.36 -14.93
N LYS A 490 22.80 28.18 -14.12
CA LYS A 490 23.25 27.83 -12.77
C LYS A 490 22.31 28.45 -11.74
N GLU A 491 22.31 27.89 -10.53
CA GLU A 491 21.64 28.45 -9.35
C GLU A 491 20.13 28.69 -9.53
N VAL A 492 19.44 27.74 -10.17
CA VAL A 492 17.98 27.76 -10.20
C VAL A 492 17.47 27.43 -8.80
N GLU A 493 16.86 28.43 -8.14
CA GLU A 493 16.35 28.27 -6.77
C GLU A 493 15.11 27.37 -6.72
N ARG A 494 15.08 26.48 -5.72
CA ARG A 494 13.92 25.64 -5.40
C ARG A 494 12.95 26.40 -4.51
N ASP A 495 11.69 26.41 -4.90
CA ASP A 495 10.62 26.71 -3.95
C ASP A 495 10.31 25.43 -3.15
N GLN A 496 10.76 25.39 -1.89
CA GLN A 496 10.62 24.23 -1.03
C GLN A 496 9.18 23.96 -0.61
N THR A 497 8.25 24.90 -0.80
CA THR A 497 6.80 24.68 -0.54
C THR A 497 6.11 23.95 -1.70
N LYS A 498 6.80 23.79 -2.83
CA LYS A 498 6.25 23.16 -4.05
C LYS A 498 6.86 21.78 -4.30
N SER A 499 6.22 21.02 -5.18
CA SER A 499 6.58 19.62 -5.46
C SER A 499 7.95 19.51 -6.16
N VAL A 500 8.54 18.31 -6.16
CA VAL A 500 9.77 18.05 -6.93
C VAL A 500 9.55 18.27 -8.43
N PHE A 501 8.36 17.96 -8.95
CA PHE A 501 8.00 18.25 -10.35
C PHE A 501 7.96 19.75 -10.65
N ASN A 502 7.52 20.59 -9.71
CA ASN A 502 7.63 22.05 -9.87
C ASN A 502 9.10 22.47 -10.00
N PHE A 503 10.00 21.88 -9.20
CA PHE A 503 11.43 22.20 -9.27
C PHE A 503 12.05 21.77 -10.61
N ILE A 504 11.71 20.58 -11.13
CA ILE A 504 12.09 20.14 -12.48
C ILE A 504 11.57 21.14 -13.52
N TRP A 505 10.29 21.53 -13.43
CA TRP A 505 9.70 22.52 -14.33
C TRP A 505 10.40 23.89 -14.27
N LYS A 506 10.77 24.40 -13.09
CA LYS A 506 11.52 25.67 -12.96
C LYS A 506 12.84 25.61 -13.72
N ASN A 507 13.55 24.49 -13.66
CA ASN A 507 14.79 24.29 -14.43
C ASN A 507 14.54 24.25 -15.94
N VAL A 508 13.55 23.48 -16.38
CA VAL A 508 13.18 23.43 -17.81
C VAL A 508 12.78 24.82 -18.31
N LYS A 509 11.95 25.55 -17.56
CA LYS A 509 11.56 26.93 -17.88
C LYS A 509 12.79 27.85 -17.99
N ALA A 510 13.73 27.78 -17.04
CA ALA A 510 14.93 28.62 -17.06
C ALA A 510 15.80 28.32 -18.30
N GLY A 511 16.01 27.04 -18.62
CA GLY A 511 16.72 26.63 -19.83
C GLY A 511 16.02 27.09 -21.11
N LEU A 512 14.71 26.91 -21.23
CA LEU A 512 13.92 27.36 -22.38
C LEU A 512 14.02 28.88 -22.56
N LEU A 513 13.85 29.66 -21.48
CA LEU A 513 13.97 31.11 -21.54
C LEU A 513 15.36 31.54 -22.01
N LYS A 514 16.43 30.92 -21.50
CA LYS A 514 17.79 31.26 -21.93
C LYS A 514 18.05 30.85 -23.39
N ALA A 515 17.49 29.73 -23.83
CA ALA A 515 17.68 29.21 -25.20
C ALA A 515 16.81 29.90 -26.25
N MET A 516 15.71 30.54 -25.88
CA MET A 516 14.79 31.16 -26.83
C MET A 516 14.93 32.67 -26.90
N VAL A 517 15.72 33.29 -26.02
CA VAL A 517 15.97 34.74 -26.08
C VAL A 517 16.93 35.06 -27.22
N LYS A 518 16.54 36.01 -28.07
CA LYS A 518 17.39 36.62 -29.10
C LYS A 518 18.62 37.23 -28.45
N GLU A 519 19.80 36.89 -28.96
CA GLU A 519 21.08 37.49 -28.55
C GLU A 519 21.25 38.90 -29.14
#